data_AF-A0A6J1MYP5-F1
#
_entry.id   AF-A0A6J1MYP5-F1
#
_cell.length_a   1.000
_cell.length_b   1.000
_cell.length_c   1.000
_cell.angle_alpha   90.00
_cell.angle_beta   90.00
_cell.angle_gamma   90.00
#
_symmetry.space_group_name_H-M   'P 1'
#
loop_
_entity.id
_entity.type
_entity.pdbx_description
1 polymer ?
#
loop_
_entity_poly.entity_id
_entity_poly.type
_entity_poly.pdbx_seq_one_letter_code
_entity_poly.pdbx_strand_id
1 'polypeptide(L)'
;MHLSSIQVCALMTLALATAPHAASAPHHVARRSFFNLQCKGVYDAAIFARLDRICDDCFNLFREPQLYNLCRKDCFTTDYFKGCVEVLQETDQLDLFKKYIKQLHGADPGITD
;
A
#
# COMPACT_ATOMS: atom_id res chain seq x y z
N MET A 1 -37.02 -47.67 26.18
CA MET A 1 -36.78 -49.10 25.89
C MET A 1 -36.50 -49.18 24.38
N HIS A 2 -35.34 -49.54 23.84
CA HIS A 2 -34.26 -50.36 24.35
C HIS A 2 -32.94 -50.00 23.64
N LEU A 3 -31.86 -50.02 24.43
CA LEU A 3 -30.42 -50.10 24.16
C LEU A 3 -30.03 -50.76 22.83
N SER A 4 -29.08 -50.21 22.05
CA SER A 4 -27.60 -50.19 22.22
C SER A 4 -26.91 -51.42 21.62
N SER A 5 -25.95 -51.18 20.71
CA SER A 5 -24.64 -51.86 20.56
C SER A 5 -24.07 -51.57 19.15
N ILE A 6 -23.06 -50.70 18.99
CA ILE A 6 -21.60 -51.03 19.01
C ILE A 6 -21.27 -51.95 17.82
N GLN A 7 -20.43 -51.68 16.81
CA GLN A 7 -19.33 -50.76 16.45
C GLN A 7 -19.24 -50.89 14.89
N VAL A 8 -18.63 -50.03 14.09
CA VAL A 8 -17.18 -49.84 13.92
C VAL A 8 -17.01 -48.74 12.86
N CYS A 9 -16.20 -47.73 13.20
CA CYS A 9 -15.40 -46.86 12.32
C CYS A 9 -15.97 -46.37 10.98
N ALA A 10 -16.33 -45.09 10.94
CA ALA A 10 -15.79 -44.20 9.91
C ALA A 10 -15.60 -42.80 10.52
N LEU A 11 -14.58 -42.72 11.37
CA LEU A 11 -13.92 -41.48 11.77
C LEU A 11 -13.19 -40.89 10.56
N MET A 12 -13.22 -39.55 10.44
CA MET A 12 -12.36 -38.69 9.61
C MET A 12 -12.55 -38.83 8.09
N THR A 13 -12.67 -37.76 7.30
CA THR A 13 -11.88 -36.53 7.32
C THR A 13 -12.70 -35.34 6.82
N LEU A 14 -13.02 -34.40 7.73
CA LEU A 14 -13.35 -33.04 7.33
C LEU A 14 -12.02 -32.34 7.00
N ALA A 15 -11.53 -32.49 5.76
CA ALA A 15 -10.36 -31.77 5.31
C ALA A 15 -10.77 -30.31 5.03
N LEU A 16 -10.87 -29.49 6.08
CA LEU A 16 -10.63 -28.05 5.92
C LEU A 16 -9.15 -27.92 5.57
N ALA A 17 -8.85 -27.86 4.27
CA ALA A 17 -7.57 -27.36 3.81
C ALA A 17 -7.51 -25.86 4.14
N THR A 18 -7.18 -25.53 5.38
CA THR A 18 -6.68 -24.19 5.71
C THR A 18 -5.28 -24.10 5.13
N ALA A 19 -5.21 -23.76 3.84
CA ALA A 19 -3.96 -23.34 3.24
C ALA A 19 -3.48 -22.11 4.02
N PRO A 20 -2.28 -22.13 4.64
CA PRO A 20 -1.72 -20.90 5.17
C PRO A 20 -1.45 -19.99 3.97
N HIS A 21 -2.28 -18.97 3.79
CA HIS A 21 -2.00 -17.88 2.86
C HIS A 21 -0.76 -17.17 3.40
N ALA A 22 0.42 -17.61 2.98
CA ALA A 22 1.67 -16.89 3.20
C ALA A 22 1.63 -15.62 2.33
N ALA A 23 0.95 -14.58 2.82
CA ALA A 23 0.98 -13.24 2.24
C ALA A 23 2.32 -12.56 2.57
N SER A 24 3.43 -13.11 2.08
CA SER A 24 4.76 -12.54 2.25
C SER A 24 5.37 -12.21 0.89
N ALA A 25 4.79 -11.23 0.19
CA ALA A 25 5.35 -10.69 -1.05
C ALA A 25 5.21 -9.15 -1.30
N PRO A 26 4.41 -8.34 -0.55
CA PRO A 26 4.28 -6.92 -0.90
C PRO A 26 5.54 -6.08 -0.57
N HIS A 27 6.31 -6.48 0.45
CA HIS A 27 7.45 -5.68 0.92
C HIS A 27 8.61 -5.58 -0.08
N HIS A 28 8.93 -6.64 -0.82
CA HIS A 28 10.01 -6.60 -1.82
C HIS A 28 9.66 -5.71 -3.02
N VAL A 29 8.40 -5.74 -3.46
CA VAL A 29 7.91 -4.94 -4.59
C VAL A 29 7.94 -3.45 -4.23
N ALA A 30 7.46 -3.10 -3.04
CA ALA A 30 7.51 -1.72 -2.54
C ALA A 30 8.94 -1.18 -2.43
N ARG A 31 9.87 -1.98 -1.92
CA ARG A 31 11.29 -1.58 -1.81
C ARG A 31 11.95 -1.37 -3.17
N ARG A 32 11.63 -2.19 -4.19
CA ARG A 32 12.11 -1.97 -5.55
C ARG A 32 11.53 -0.68 -6.15
N SER A 33 10.24 -0.45 -5.94
CA SER A 33 9.57 0.76 -6.42
C SER A 33 10.19 2.02 -5.83
N PHE A 34 10.51 2.03 -4.53
CA PHE A 34 11.22 3.13 -3.87
C PHE A 34 12.49 3.57 -4.62
N PHE A 35 13.36 2.62 -4.99
CA PHE A 35 14.58 2.95 -5.73
C PHE A 35 14.30 3.40 -7.17
N ASN A 36 13.33 2.80 -7.84
CA ASN A 36 12.95 3.18 -9.21
C ASN A 36 12.42 4.62 -9.27
N LEU A 37 11.68 5.05 -8.23
CA LEU A 37 11.10 6.39 -8.11
C LEU A 37 12.12 7.46 -7.70
N GLN A 38 13.42 7.14 -7.66
CA GLN A 38 14.49 8.06 -7.27
C GLN A 38 14.35 8.59 -5.83
N CYS A 39 13.66 7.87 -4.95
CA CYS A 39 13.72 8.14 -3.52
C CYS A 39 15.13 7.79 -3.01
N LYS A 40 15.87 8.79 -2.51
CA LYS A 40 17.29 8.66 -2.09
C LYS A 40 17.48 8.79 -0.58
N GLY A 41 16.40 8.97 0.17
CA GLY A 41 16.39 9.09 1.62
C GLY A 41 16.27 7.75 2.33
N VAL A 42 15.68 7.79 3.53
CA VAL A 42 15.53 6.60 4.39
C VAL A 42 14.26 5.86 3.97
N TYR A 43 14.42 4.60 3.55
CA TYR A 43 13.27 3.75 3.24
C TYR A 43 12.50 3.41 4.51
N ASP A 44 11.24 3.86 4.57
CA ASP A 44 10.25 3.46 5.56
C ASP A 44 9.03 2.88 4.84
N ALA A 45 8.76 1.60 5.08
CA ALA A 45 7.70 0.88 4.37
C ALA A 45 6.29 1.40 4.72
N ALA A 46 6.07 1.87 5.95
CA ALA A 46 4.77 2.36 6.38
C ALA A 46 4.49 3.73 5.77
N ILE A 47 5.49 4.61 5.76
CA ILE A 47 5.40 5.93 5.13
C ILE A 47 5.20 5.77 3.61
N PHE A 48 6.01 4.94 2.95
CA PHE A 48 5.91 4.72 1.52
C PHE A 48 4.52 4.20 1.14
N ALA A 49 4.00 3.18 1.85
CA ALA A 49 2.66 2.65 1.60
C ALA A 49 1.55 3.68 1.84
N ARG A 50 1.72 4.61 2.79
CA ARG A 50 0.73 5.67 3.04
C ARG A 50 0.68 6.67 1.88
N LEU A 51 1.82 7.11 1.37
CA LEU A 51 1.87 7.99 0.20
C LEU A 51 1.38 7.27 -1.07
N ASP A 52 1.70 5.98 -1.21
CA ASP A 52 1.26 5.15 -2.33
C ASP A 52 -0.26 5.07 -2.45
N ARG A 53 -0.96 4.97 -1.31
CA ARG A 53 -2.43 4.91 -1.26
C ARG A 53 -3.09 6.19 -1.76
N ILE A 54 -2.52 7.36 -1.49
CA ILE A 54 -3.04 8.63 -2.05
C ILE A 54 -3.06 8.55 -3.58
N CYS A 55 -2.00 8.02 -4.19
CA CYS A 55 -1.96 7.83 -5.63
C CYS A 55 -2.95 6.75 -6.11
N ASP A 56 -3.12 5.68 -5.33
CA ASP A 56 -4.07 4.59 -5.61
C ASP A 56 -5.52 5.09 -5.62
N ASP A 57 -5.94 5.73 -4.53
CA ASP A 57 -7.27 6.30 -4.35
C ASP A 57 -7.58 7.37 -5.40
N CYS A 58 -6.59 8.19 -5.74
CA CYS A 58 -6.72 9.24 -6.75
C CYS A 58 -6.94 8.66 -8.16
N PHE A 59 -6.16 7.66 -8.59
CA PHE A 59 -6.43 7.03 -9.88
C PHE A 59 -7.77 6.29 -9.87
N ASN A 60 -8.16 5.67 -8.75
CA ASN A 60 -9.44 4.96 -8.63
C ASN A 60 -10.63 5.92 -8.80
N LEU A 61 -10.48 7.16 -8.30
CA LEU A 61 -11.47 8.21 -8.44
C LEU A 61 -11.63 8.67 -9.90
N PHE A 62 -10.52 8.98 -10.57
CA PHE A 62 -10.53 9.48 -11.97
C PHE A 62 -10.61 8.37 -13.02
N ARG A 63 -10.34 7.12 -12.63
CA ARG A 63 -10.19 5.94 -13.49
C ARG A 63 -9.14 6.11 -14.59
N GLU A 64 -8.07 6.86 -14.30
CA GLU A 64 -6.98 7.15 -15.24
C GLU A 64 -5.68 6.46 -14.80
N PRO A 65 -5.24 5.37 -15.47
CA PRO A 65 -4.09 4.58 -15.03
C PRO A 65 -2.76 5.34 -15.08
N GLN A 66 -2.62 6.34 -15.96
CA GLN A 66 -1.39 7.14 -16.01
C GLN A 66 -1.21 7.99 -14.74
N LEU A 67 -2.31 8.36 -14.07
CA LEU A 67 -2.29 9.21 -12.89
C LEU A 67 -1.53 8.57 -11.73
N TYR A 68 -1.67 7.26 -11.54
CA TYR A 68 -0.92 6.53 -10.50
C TYR A 68 0.59 6.65 -10.70
N ASN A 69 1.08 6.50 -11.92
CA ASN A 69 2.51 6.60 -12.21
C ASN A 69 3.02 8.04 -12.07
N LEU A 70 2.26 9.02 -12.55
CA LEU A 70 2.60 10.44 -12.46
C LEU A 70 2.61 10.96 -11.03
N CYS A 71 1.65 10.52 -10.20
CA CYS A 71 1.54 10.87 -8.80
C CYS A 71 2.76 10.39 -7.99
N ARG A 72 3.25 9.18 -8.26
CA ARG A 72 4.37 8.58 -7.52
C ARG A 72 5.74 9.01 -8.01
N LYS A 73 5.81 9.50 -9.25
CA LYS A 73 7.05 9.86 -9.95
C LYS A 73 7.89 10.81 -9.08
N ASP A 74 9.21 10.73 -9.24
CA ASP A 74 10.18 11.58 -8.55
C ASP A 74 9.93 11.62 -7.03
N CYS A 75 9.68 10.44 -6.46
CA CYS A 75 9.41 10.25 -5.03
C CYS A 75 8.24 11.11 -4.49
N PHE A 76 7.11 11.13 -5.19
CA PHE A 76 5.89 11.86 -4.80
C PHE A 76 6.04 13.39 -4.76
N THR A 77 7.08 13.98 -5.37
CA THR A 77 7.29 15.44 -5.37
C THR A 77 6.59 16.15 -6.53
N THR A 78 5.66 15.49 -7.23
CA THR A 78 5.00 16.05 -8.41
C THR A 78 3.74 16.84 -8.04
N ASP A 79 3.34 17.75 -8.92
CA ASP A 79 2.06 18.46 -8.79
C ASP A 79 0.85 17.50 -8.83
N TYR A 80 1.01 16.33 -9.44
CA TYR A 80 -0.01 15.28 -9.43
C TYR A 80 -0.25 14.75 -8.03
N PHE A 81 0.79 14.57 -7.21
CA PHE A 81 0.61 14.17 -5.81
C PHE A 81 -0.17 15.24 -5.04
N LYS A 82 0.20 16.51 -5.18
CA LYS A 82 -0.51 17.63 -4.54
C LYS A 82 -1.98 17.69 -4.97
N GLY A 83 -2.25 17.64 -6.27
CA GLY A 83 -3.61 17.61 -6.80
C GLY A 83 -4.41 16.41 -6.31
N CYS A 84 -3.80 15.24 -6.18
CA CYS A 84 -4.45 14.07 -5.60
C CYS A 84 -4.84 14.27 -4.13
N VAL A 85 -3.97 14.89 -3.31
CA VAL A 85 -4.30 15.25 -1.92
C VAL A 85 -5.47 16.23 -1.87
N GLU A 86 -5.48 17.23 -2.76
CA GLU A 86 -6.56 18.23 -2.83
C GLU A 86 -7.90 17.61 -3.22
N VAL A 87 -7.94 16.77 -4.25
CA VAL A 87 -9.18 16.14 -4.73
C VAL A 87 -9.72 15.12 -3.74
N LEU A 88 -8.84 14.36 -3.07
CA LEU A 88 -9.24 13.43 -2.02
C LEU A 88 -9.63 14.12 -0.70
N GLN A 89 -9.56 15.46 -0.64
CA GLN A 89 -9.88 16.26 0.54
C GLN A 89 -8.99 15.97 1.76
N GLU A 90 -7.74 15.57 1.51
CA GLU A 90 -6.74 15.23 2.53
C GLU A 90 -5.77 16.40 2.81
N THR A 91 -6.18 17.64 2.49
CA THR A 91 -5.34 18.84 2.57
C THR A 91 -4.85 19.14 3.99
N ASP A 92 -5.63 18.77 5.01
CA ASP A 92 -5.25 18.92 6.42
C ASP A 92 -4.00 18.11 6.79
N GLN A 93 -3.70 17.07 6.00
CA GLN A 93 -2.55 16.20 6.20
C GLN A 93 -1.36 16.57 5.30
N LEU A 94 -1.46 17.62 4.47
CA LEU A 94 -0.45 17.96 3.49
C LEU A 94 0.92 18.23 4.12
N ASP A 95 0.97 18.93 5.26
CA ASP A 95 2.22 19.18 5.98
C ASP A 95 2.87 17.90 6.53
N LEU A 96 2.05 16.92 6.91
CA LEU A 96 2.53 15.61 7.33
C LEU A 96 3.11 14.85 6.13
N PHE A 97 2.42 14.88 4.99
CA PHE A 97 2.91 14.25 3.75
C PHE A 97 4.21 14.91 3.26
N LYS A 98 4.34 16.24 3.34
CA LYS A 98 5.60 16.95 3.05
C LYS A 98 6.76 16.42 3.91
N LYS A 99 6.54 16.19 5.21
CA LYS A 99 7.55 15.60 6.11
C LYS A 99 7.93 14.17 5.72
N TYR A 100 6.93 13.35 5.39
CA TYR A 100 7.12 11.99 4.91
C TYR A 100 7.93 11.94 3.61
N ILE A 101 7.56 12.75 2.64
CA ILE A 101 8.26 12.86 1.37
C ILE A 101 9.71 13.31 1.61
N LYS A 102 9.95 14.30 2.47
CA LYS A 102 11.31 14.73 2.82
C LYS A 102 12.17 13.59 3.38
N GLN A 103 11.62 12.76 4.26
CA GLN A 103 12.32 11.59 4.81
C GLN A 103 12.67 10.56 3.72
N LEU A 104 11.72 10.26 2.82
CA LEU A 104 11.91 9.27 1.76
C LEU A 104 12.81 9.78 0.62
N HIS A 105 12.71 11.07 0.29
CA HIS A 105 13.44 11.69 -0.82
C HIS A 105 14.89 11.99 -0.45
N GLY A 106 15.16 12.36 0.81
CA GLY A 106 16.52 12.60 1.32
C GLY A 106 17.09 14.00 1.02
N ALA A 107 16.31 14.85 0.36
CA ALA A 107 16.58 16.27 0.12
C ALA A 107 15.27 17.06 0.23
N ASP A 108 15.35 18.37 0.48
CA ASP A 108 14.14 19.21 0.53
C ASP A 108 13.36 19.05 -0.79
N PRO A 109 12.14 18.50 -0.73
CA PRO A 109 11.35 18.30 -1.92
C PRO A 109 10.92 19.70 -2.36
N GLY A 110 11.37 20.12 -3.54
CA GLY A 110 11.01 21.41 -4.14
C GLY A 110 9.54 21.50 -4.55
N ILE A 111 8.63 21.03 -3.70
CA ILE A 111 7.19 21.17 -3.82
C ILE A 111 6.91 22.65 -3.57
N THR A 112 6.97 23.44 -4.64
CA THR A 112 6.62 24.85 -4.61
C THR A 112 5.15 25.01 -4.21
N ASP A 113 4.91 25.93 -3.26
CA ASP A 113 3.59 26.24 -2.70
C ASP A 113 2.59 26.71 -3.76
#